data_AF-A0A9D6QLV0-F1
#
_entry.id   AF-A0A9D6QLV0-F1
#
_cell.length_a   1.000
_cell.length_b   1.000
_cell.length_c   1.000
_cell.angle_alpha   90.00
_cell.angle_beta   90.00
_cell.angle_gamma   90.00
#
_symmetry.space_group_name_H-M   'P 1'
#
loop_
_entity.id
_entity.type
_entity.pdbx_description
1 polymer ?
#
loop_
_entity_poly.entity_id
_entity_poly.type
_entity_poly.pdbx_seq_one_letter_code
_entity_poly.pdbx_strand_id
1 'polypeptide(L)'
;MDALLSQSASSLLVCSIYEDQRPLKGAAGHLDWRLKGFLSRFVMGGRITGSPGEFVYVPVKRHDSIRHLLLVGLGHQGAQAQPPEADLIAKLAKRVAQLQFKRVVVSRSSFPGLDENKIAKALKGVEVEFTE
;
A
#
# COMPACT_ATOMS: atom_id res chain seq x y z
N MET A 1 9.79 11.39 7.43
CA MET A 1 9.21 11.47 6.06
C MET A 1 10.13 10.91 4.96
N ASP A 2 11.47 11.02 5.05
CA ASP A 2 12.40 10.29 4.14
C ASP A 2 12.35 8.75 4.28
N ALA A 3 11.82 8.26 5.41
CA ALA A 3 11.76 6.84 5.76
C ALA A 3 11.03 5.95 4.73
N LEU A 4 9.88 6.38 4.19
CA LEU A 4 9.08 5.61 3.23
C LEU A 4 9.86 5.17 1.99
N LEU A 5 10.88 5.94 1.64
CA LEU A 5 11.68 5.78 0.44
C LEU A 5 13.18 5.56 0.76
N SER A 6 13.59 5.61 2.03
CA SER A 6 14.92 5.16 2.45
C SER A 6 14.96 3.67 2.76
N GLN A 7 13.81 2.98 2.73
CA GLN A 7 13.75 1.53 2.85
C GLN A 7 14.60 0.88 1.76
N SER A 8 15.29 -0.21 2.11
CA SER A 8 16.16 -0.94 1.20
C SER A 8 15.38 -1.44 -0.03
N ALA A 9 16.08 -1.63 -1.15
CA ALA A 9 15.47 -2.14 -2.39
C ALA A 9 14.75 -3.49 -2.23
N SER A 10 14.95 -4.18 -1.10
CA SER A 10 14.38 -5.49 -0.79
C SER A 10 13.11 -5.47 0.06
N SER A 11 12.55 -4.30 0.39
CA SER A 11 11.31 -4.20 1.18
C SER A 11 10.08 -3.89 0.31
N LEU A 12 8.93 -4.45 0.70
CA LEU A 12 7.63 -4.10 0.11
C LEU A 12 6.94 -3.01 0.94
N LEU A 13 6.63 -1.87 0.33
CA LEU A 13 5.84 -0.82 0.95
C LEU A 13 4.36 -0.99 0.62
N VAL A 14 3.53 -1.06 1.64
CA VAL A 14 2.07 -1.20 1.55
C VAL A 14 1.42 0.13 1.92
N CYS A 15 0.58 0.63 1.01
CA CYS A 15 -0.24 1.81 1.25
C CYS A 15 -1.61 1.66 0.59
N SER A 16 -2.56 2.50 1.01
CA SER A 16 -3.92 2.43 0.52
C SER A 16 -4.22 3.52 -0.50
N ILE A 17 -5.26 3.27 -1.27
CA ILE A 17 -5.87 4.23 -2.18
C ILE A 17 -7.40 4.12 -2.08
N TYR A 18 -8.07 5.24 -2.26
CA TYR A 18 -9.53 5.31 -2.31
C TYR A 18 -10.00 5.60 -3.73
N GLU A 19 -11.22 5.17 -4.04
CA GLU A 19 -11.83 5.27 -5.36
C GLU A 19 -12.16 6.73 -5.74
N ASP A 20 -12.67 7.48 -4.76
CA ASP A 20 -13.15 8.86 -4.86
C ASP A 20 -12.12 9.92 -4.45
N GLN A 21 -10.95 9.50 -3.93
CA GLN A 21 -9.92 10.42 -3.47
C GLN A 21 -9.00 10.84 -4.62
N ARG A 22 -9.22 12.04 -5.16
CA ARG A 22 -8.33 12.68 -6.14
C ARG A 22 -8.01 14.13 -5.72
N PRO A 23 -6.75 14.60 -5.81
CA PRO A 23 -5.53 13.82 -6.08
C PRO A 23 -5.26 12.76 -5.00
N LEU A 24 -4.36 11.80 -5.27
CA LEU A 24 -3.94 10.81 -4.27
C LEU A 24 -3.43 11.51 -3.01
N LYS A 25 -3.83 11.03 -1.82
CA LYS A 25 -3.38 11.58 -0.53
C LYS A 25 -2.65 10.52 0.31
N GLY A 26 -2.19 10.91 1.50
CA GLY A 26 -1.45 10.03 2.40
C GLY A 26 -0.16 9.50 1.78
N ALA A 27 0.26 8.31 2.17
CA ALA A 27 1.47 7.69 1.64
C ALA A 27 1.43 7.52 0.11
N ALA A 28 0.30 7.14 -0.48
CA ALA A 28 0.16 7.02 -1.93
C ALA A 28 0.38 8.37 -2.65
N GLY A 29 -0.15 9.47 -2.12
CA GLY A 29 0.07 10.81 -2.64
C GLY A 29 1.54 11.28 -2.53
N HIS A 30 2.19 11.02 -1.39
CA HIS A 30 3.61 11.35 -1.21
C HIS A 30 4.51 10.56 -2.16
N LEU A 31 4.23 9.26 -2.32
CA LEU A 31 4.91 8.41 -3.30
C LEU A 31 4.70 8.95 -4.70
N ASP A 32 3.46 9.26 -5.08
CA ASP A 32 3.14 9.75 -6.41
C ASP A 32 3.85 11.07 -6.75
N TRP A 33 3.89 12.02 -5.81
CA TRP A 33 4.67 13.26 -5.95
C TRP A 33 6.15 12.96 -6.21
N ARG A 34 6.74 12.04 -5.45
CA ARG A 34 8.15 11.64 -5.62
C ARG A 34 8.39 10.90 -6.93
N LEU A 35 7.38 10.21 -7.43
CA LEU A 35 7.39 9.50 -8.70
C LEU A 35 6.89 10.36 -9.88
N LYS A 36 6.76 11.68 -9.68
CA LYS A 36 6.36 12.65 -10.73
C LYS A 36 5.01 12.31 -11.38
N GLY A 37 4.02 11.94 -10.56
CA GLY A 37 2.67 11.62 -11.01
C GLY A 37 2.54 10.24 -11.66
N PHE A 38 3.49 9.34 -11.45
CA PHE A 38 3.48 8.00 -12.04
C PHE A 38 2.21 7.24 -11.69
N LEU A 39 1.85 7.14 -10.40
CA LEU A 39 0.64 6.46 -9.96
C LEU A 39 -0.61 7.18 -10.46
N SER A 40 -0.63 8.52 -10.40
CA SER A 40 -1.73 9.32 -10.92
C SER A 40 -2.02 9.03 -12.40
N ARG A 41 -1.01 8.75 -13.25
CA ARG A 41 -1.24 8.36 -14.66
C ARG A 41 -1.97 7.04 -14.80
N PHE A 42 -1.63 6.04 -13.97
CA PHE A 42 -2.35 4.75 -13.99
C PHE A 42 -3.77 4.89 -13.48
N VAL A 43 -3.96 5.75 -12.47
CA VAL A 43 -5.27 6.06 -11.91
C VAL A 43 -6.16 6.77 -12.93
N MET A 44 -5.66 7.82 -13.58
CA MET A 44 -6.39 8.53 -14.65
C MET A 44 -6.67 7.62 -15.85
N GLY A 45 -5.79 6.65 -16.12
CA GLY A 45 -5.98 5.64 -17.16
C GLY A 45 -6.88 4.46 -16.76
N GLY A 46 -7.50 4.48 -15.57
CA GLY A 46 -8.41 3.43 -15.10
C GLY A 46 -7.74 2.08 -14.80
N ARG A 47 -6.41 2.02 -14.73
CA ARG A 47 -5.65 0.79 -14.42
C ARG A 47 -5.50 0.52 -12.93
N ILE A 48 -5.69 1.56 -12.13
CA ILE A 48 -5.70 1.53 -10.67
C ILE A 48 -6.94 2.30 -10.26
N THR A 49 -7.91 1.67 -9.62
CA THR A 49 -9.20 2.32 -9.35
C THR A 49 -9.31 2.79 -7.90
N GLY A 50 -8.79 2.00 -6.96
CA GLY A 50 -9.04 2.14 -5.53
C GLY A 50 -10.24 1.33 -5.04
N SER A 51 -10.79 0.44 -5.87
CA SER A 51 -11.99 -0.34 -5.54
C SER A 51 -11.76 -1.27 -4.34
N PRO A 52 -12.82 -1.58 -3.55
CA PRO A 52 -12.67 -2.42 -2.36
C PRO A 52 -12.04 -3.78 -2.68
N GLY A 53 -10.93 -4.10 -2.02
CA GLY A 53 -10.23 -5.37 -2.18
C GLY A 53 -9.36 -5.46 -3.45
N GLU A 54 -9.17 -4.35 -4.17
CA GLU A 54 -8.15 -4.24 -5.20
C GLU A 54 -6.75 -4.30 -4.57
N PHE A 55 -5.84 -5.07 -5.17
CA PHE A 55 -4.43 -5.10 -4.80
C PHE A 55 -3.59 -4.91 -6.05
N VAL A 56 -2.81 -3.83 -6.09
CA VAL A 56 -1.95 -3.53 -7.24
C VAL A 56 -0.50 -3.52 -6.78
N TYR A 57 0.27 -4.46 -7.31
CA TYR A 57 1.71 -4.47 -7.13
C TYR A 57 2.38 -3.61 -8.19
N VAL A 58 3.22 -2.67 -7.74
CA VAL A 58 3.88 -1.69 -8.61
C VAL A 58 5.38 -1.70 -8.33
N PRO A 59 6.18 -2.36 -9.20
CA PRO A 59 7.63 -2.24 -9.16
C PRO A 59 8.05 -0.92 -9.83
N VAL A 60 8.76 -0.08 -9.09
CA VAL A 60 9.24 1.23 -9.56
C VAL A 60 10.75 1.22 -9.60
N LYS A 61 11.33 1.34 -10.80
CA LYS A 61 12.78 1.49 -10.97
C LYS A 61 13.18 2.93 -10.70
N ARG A 62 14.05 3.15 -9.72
CA ARG A 62 14.66 4.47 -9.44
C ARG A 62 16.17 4.31 -9.29
N HIS A 63 16.92 4.93 -10.21
CA HIS A 63 18.36 4.72 -10.39
C HIS A 63 18.65 3.21 -10.51
N ASP A 64 19.55 2.67 -9.70
CA ASP A 64 19.94 1.25 -9.69
C ASP A 64 19.14 0.39 -8.67
N SER A 65 18.07 0.94 -8.09
CA SER A 65 17.22 0.21 -7.15
C SER A 65 15.80 0.02 -7.68
N ILE A 66 15.23 -1.15 -7.40
CA ILE A 66 13.79 -1.41 -7.58
C ILE A 66 13.11 -1.14 -6.24
N ARG A 67 11.97 -0.45 -6.31
CA ARG A 67 11.11 -0.13 -5.19
C ARG A 67 9.81 -0.87 -5.36
N HIS A 68 9.42 -1.61 -4.35
CA HIS A 68 8.26 -2.48 -4.42
C HIS A 68 7.11 -1.84 -3.65
N LEU A 69 6.03 -1.51 -4.36
CA LEU A 69 4.82 -0.97 -3.77
C LEU A 69 3.69 -1.99 -3.89
N LEU A 70 2.87 -2.11 -2.86
CA LEU A 70 1.58 -2.78 -2.89
C LEU A 70 0.51 -1.77 -2.52
N LEU A 71 -0.28 -1.36 -3.51
CA LEU A 71 -1.43 -0.49 -3.32
C LEU A 71 -2.64 -1.33 -2.96
N VAL A 72 -3.41 -0.88 -1.98
CA VAL A 72 -4.61 -1.56 -1.50
C VAL A 72 -5.82 -0.65 -1.68
N GLY A 73 -6.79 -1.07 -2.48
CA GLY A 73 -8.03 -0.35 -2.70
C GLY A 73 -9.00 -0.54 -1.53
N LEU A 74 -9.38 0.57 -0.90
CA LEU A 74 -10.30 0.58 0.24
C LEU A 74 -11.73 0.97 -0.14
N GLY A 75 -11.99 1.27 -1.41
CA GLY A 75 -13.27 1.80 -1.87
C GLY A 75 -13.38 3.29 -1.63
N HIS A 76 -14.58 3.74 -1.30
CA HIS A 76 -14.86 5.16 -1.10
C HIS A 76 -14.39 5.63 0.29
N GLN A 77 -13.88 6.85 0.39
CA GLN A 77 -13.44 7.47 1.63
C GLN A 77 -14.65 7.95 2.45
N GLY A 78 -15.49 7.02 2.90
CA GLY A 78 -16.71 7.29 3.67
C GLY A 78 -17.37 6.02 4.22
N ALA A 79 -18.59 6.14 4.74
CA ALA A 79 -19.34 5.04 5.36
C ALA A 79 -19.81 3.94 4.38
N GLN A 80 -19.58 4.11 3.07
CA GLN A 80 -19.93 3.13 2.07
C GLN A 80 -18.81 2.10 1.89
N ALA A 81 -19.07 0.90 2.40
CA ALA A 81 -18.47 -0.38 1.99
C ALA A 81 -16.93 -0.42 1.90
N GLN A 82 -16.25 -0.06 2.98
CA GLN A 82 -14.87 -0.49 3.17
C GLN A 82 -14.82 -2.02 3.38
N PRO A 83 -13.76 -2.71 2.91
CA PRO A 83 -13.62 -4.14 3.19
C PRO A 83 -13.54 -4.36 4.72
N PRO A 84 -14.21 -5.39 5.26
CA PRO A 84 -14.07 -5.72 6.68
C PRO A 84 -12.61 -5.91 7.05
N GLU A 85 -12.19 -5.38 8.20
CA GLU A 85 -10.78 -5.41 8.67
C GLU A 85 -10.17 -6.82 8.58
N ALA A 86 -10.90 -7.84 9.04
CA ALA A 86 -10.43 -9.22 9.02
C ALA A 86 -10.19 -9.76 7.60
N ASP A 87 -11.07 -9.42 6.66
CA ASP A 87 -10.94 -9.82 5.25
C ASP A 87 -9.77 -9.09 4.57
N LEU A 88 -9.60 -7.80 4.86
CA LEU A 88 -8.49 -7.00 4.37
C LEU A 88 -7.13 -7.57 4.85
N ILE A 89 -7.00 -7.85 6.15
CA ILE A 89 -5.78 -8.40 6.74
C ILE A 89 -5.49 -9.79 6.15
N ALA A 90 -6.50 -10.66 6.03
CA ALA A 90 -6.33 -12.00 5.47
C ALA A 90 -5.87 -11.94 4.00
N LYS A 91 -6.47 -11.07 3.19
CA LYS A 91 -6.07 -10.85 1.80
C LYS A 91 -4.68 -10.25 1.70
N LEU A 92 -4.35 -9.23 2.52
CA LEU A 92 -3.02 -8.64 2.58
C LEU A 92 -1.96 -9.70 2.89
N ALA A 93 -2.17 -10.51 3.92
CA ALA A 93 -1.25 -11.58 4.29
C ALA A 93 -1.04 -12.60 3.18
N LYS A 94 -2.12 -13.01 2.51
CA LYS A 94 -2.04 -13.90 1.35
C LYS A 94 -1.21 -13.28 0.22
N ARG A 95 -1.40 -12.00 -0.10
CA ARG A 95 -0.66 -11.31 -1.17
C ARG A 95 0.81 -11.14 -0.82
N VAL A 96 1.12 -10.72 0.41
CA VAL A 96 2.51 -10.61 0.89
C VAL A 96 3.23 -11.95 0.82
N ALA A 97 2.58 -13.05 1.27
CA ALA A 97 3.15 -14.39 1.20
C ALA A 97 3.46 -14.83 -0.23
N GLN A 98 2.58 -14.50 -1.20
CA GLN A 98 2.79 -14.78 -2.62
C GLN A 98 3.94 -13.99 -3.24
N LEU A 99 4.23 -12.79 -2.73
CA LEU A 99 5.30 -11.93 -3.22
C LEU A 99 6.68 -12.24 -2.59
N GLN A 100 6.71 -13.07 -1.53
CA GLN A 100 7.93 -13.61 -0.91
C GLN A 100 8.92 -12.55 -0.39
N PHE A 101 8.45 -11.35 -0.03
CA PHE A 101 9.29 -10.35 0.61
C PHE A 101 9.60 -10.72 2.06
N LYS A 102 10.86 -10.55 2.47
CA LYS A 102 11.30 -10.78 3.86
C LYS A 102 10.95 -9.62 4.79
N ARG A 103 10.75 -8.42 4.23
CA ARG A 103 10.46 -7.20 4.96
C ARG A 103 9.32 -6.44 4.29
N VAL A 104 8.34 -6.05 5.09
CA VAL A 104 7.16 -5.30 4.69
C VAL A 104 7.02 -4.06 5.55
N VAL A 105 6.68 -2.96 4.91
CA VAL A 105 6.52 -1.67 5.54
C VAL A 105 5.08 -1.24 5.29
N VAL A 106 4.34 -0.92 6.34
CA VAL A 106 2.93 -0.54 6.25
C VAL A 106 2.79 0.92 6.66
N SER A 107 2.17 1.74 5.81
CA SER A 107 1.84 3.12 6.20
C SER A 107 0.61 3.12 7.13
N ARG A 108 0.77 3.68 8.33
CA ARG A 108 -0.30 3.85 9.33
C ARG A 108 -1.42 4.74 8.83
N SER A 109 -1.05 5.88 8.24
CA SER A 109 -2.02 6.85 7.71
C SER A 109 -2.89 6.28 6.58
N SER A 110 -2.41 5.22 5.92
CA SER A 110 -3.16 4.52 4.88
C SER A 110 -4.31 3.67 5.43
N PHE A 111 -4.24 3.23 6.68
CA PHE A 111 -5.11 2.19 7.23
C PHE A 111 -5.73 2.66 8.56
N PRO A 112 -6.57 3.71 8.55
CA PRO A 112 -7.13 4.26 9.77
C PRO A 112 -7.99 3.21 10.50
N GLY A 113 -7.65 2.94 11.76
CA GLY A 113 -8.40 2.00 12.60
C GLY A 113 -8.04 0.51 12.44
N LEU A 114 -7.07 0.16 11.59
CA LEU A 114 -6.54 -1.20 11.53
C LEU A 114 -5.57 -1.47 12.68
N ASP A 115 -5.73 -2.61 13.33
CA ASP A 115 -4.89 -3.02 14.45
C ASP A 115 -3.52 -3.51 13.95
N GLU A 116 -2.46 -2.77 14.26
CA GLU A 116 -1.07 -3.10 13.92
C GLU A 116 -0.67 -4.51 14.41
N ASN A 117 -1.16 -4.93 15.59
CA ASN A 117 -0.87 -6.26 16.12
C ASN A 117 -1.52 -7.36 15.29
N LYS A 118 -2.73 -7.14 14.77
CA LYS A 118 -3.39 -8.11 13.89
C LYS A 118 -2.65 -8.22 12.56
N ILE A 119 -2.17 -7.12 12.00
CA ILE A 119 -1.35 -7.11 10.77
C ILE A 119 -0.05 -7.88 11.01
N ALA A 120 0.71 -7.52 12.06
CA ALA A 120 1.97 -8.18 12.38
C ALA A 120 1.78 -9.69 12.63
N LYS A 121 0.70 -10.07 13.32
CA LYS A 121 0.36 -11.48 13.57
C LYS A 121 -0.05 -12.23 12.30
N ALA A 122 -0.68 -11.56 11.33
CA ALA A 122 -1.08 -12.18 10.07
C ALA A 122 0.12 -12.37 9.12
N LEU A 123 1.09 -11.46 9.17
CA LEU A 123 2.32 -11.49 8.36
C LEU A 123 3.44 -12.32 9.02
N LYS A 124 3.13 -13.54 9.49
CA LYS A 124 4.13 -14.42 10.13
C LYS A 124 5.29 -14.73 9.19
N GLY A 125 6.50 -14.66 9.72
CA GLY A 125 7.74 -14.96 8.98
C GLY A 125 8.23 -13.82 8.09
N VAL A 126 7.62 -12.64 8.20
CA VAL A 126 8.02 -11.41 7.52
C VAL A 126 8.33 -10.34 8.58
N GLU A 127 9.42 -9.60 8.43
CA GLU A 127 9.73 -8.44 9.24
C GLU A 127 8.75 -7.32 8.89
N VAL A 128 7.89 -6.91 9.83
CA VAL A 128 6.89 -5.86 9.60
C VAL A 128 7.32 -4.58 10.32
N GLU A 129 7.41 -3.49 9.55
CA GLU A 129 7.64 -2.14 10.06
C GLU A 129 6.41 -1.27 9.75
N PHE A 130 6.10 -0.33 10.64
CA PHE A 130 5.02 0.63 10.44
C PHE A 130 5.59 2.04 10.34
N THR A 131 5.12 2.81 9.37
CA THR A 131 5.58 4.17 9.06
C THR A 131 4.42 5.13 8.91
N GLU A 132 4.66 6.44 8.93
CA GLU A 132 3.63 7.48 8.80
C GLU A 132 3.13 7.63 7.37
#